data_AF-F5YND1-F1
#
_entry.id   AF-F5YND1-F1
#
_cell.length_a   1.000
_cell.length_b   1.000
_cell.length_c   1.000
_cell.angle_alpha   90.00
_cell.angle_beta   90.00
_cell.angle_gamma   90.00
#
_symmetry.space_group_name_H-M   'P 1'
#
loop_
_entity.id
_entity.type
_entity.pdbx_description
1 polymer ?
#
loop_
_entity_poly.entity_id
_entity_poly.type
_entity_poly.pdbx_seq_one_letter_code
_entity_poly.pdbx_strand_id
1 'polypeptide(L)'
;MEKKKTTRLTDILSDKFSDVWKLLSETTVFLSRTGKMDAYEIQLRVWRSELQTASRNPDVTQRIRSELTELRKQLRLQGYDLSLGKQNLIVDGFRNDACLGEGFRRVVVFISDTTIYSLAGDDNHVALAEFLERQLETESAAHKVRLQIKDRHYLWYLRHGQDLILSGSDTETKADFERFAAICNANSLFILSGLKHLR
;
A
#
# COMPACT_ATOMS: atom_id res chain seq x y z
N MET A 1 -33.00 -6.53 38.58
CA MET A 1 -31.66 -7.11 38.84
C MET A 1 -30.77 -6.81 37.65
N GLU A 2 -29.95 -5.75 37.73
CA GLU A 2 -28.92 -5.46 36.74
C GLU A 2 -27.77 -6.46 36.89
N LYS A 3 -27.55 -7.30 35.86
CA LYS A 3 -26.33 -8.09 35.73
C LYS A 3 -25.20 -7.14 35.32
N LYS A 4 -24.42 -6.64 36.29
CA LYS A 4 -23.13 -5.98 36.01
C LYS A 4 -22.26 -6.96 35.22
N LYS A 5 -22.02 -6.65 33.94
CA LYS A 5 -21.05 -7.36 33.09
C LYS A 5 -19.65 -7.08 33.65
N THR A 6 -19.12 -8.01 34.43
CA THR A 6 -17.70 -8.05 34.76
C THR A 6 -16.94 -8.44 33.49
N THR A 7 -16.53 -7.44 32.71
CA THR A 7 -15.57 -7.63 31.62
C THR A 7 -14.30 -8.24 32.23
N ARG A 8 -13.99 -9.49 31.91
CA ARG A 8 -12.92 -10.22 32.58
C ARG A 8 -11.58 -9.62 32.14
N LEU A 9 -10.70 -9.35 33.11
CA LEU A 9 -9.34 -8.84 32.87
C LEU A 9 -8.53 -9.71 31.89
N THR A 10 -8.88 -10.99 31.77
CA THR A 10 -8.33 -11.92 30.79
C THR A 10 -8.61 -11.51 29.35
N ASP A 11 -9.80 -10.95 29.09
CA ASP A 11 -10.25 -10.56 27.75
C ASP A 11 -9.52 -9.28 27.32
N ILE A 12 -9.31 -8.36 28.26
CA ILE A 12 -8.54 -7.13 28.03
C ILE A 12 -7.05 -7.45 27.77
N LEU A 13 -6.50 -8.44 28.45
CA LEU A 13 -5.13 -8.90 28.21
C LEU A 13 -5.03 -9.60 26.86
N SER A 14 -5.94 -10.54 26.54
CA SER A 14 -5.93 -11.23 25.25
C SER A 14 -6.04 -10.28 24.06
N ASP A 15 -6.86 -9.23 24.18
CA ASP A 15 -7.00 -8.20 23.15
C ASP A 15 -5.70 -7.42 22.96
N LYS A 16 -5.05 -7.00 24.06
CA LYS A 16 -3.76 -6.31 24.00
C LYS A 16 -2.65 -7.19 23.40
N PHE A 17 -2.65 -8.49 23.70
CA PHE A 17 -1.71 -9.44 23.11
C PHE A 17 -1.94 -9.60 21.60
N SER A 18 -3.19 -9.80 21.19
CA SER A 18 -3.59 -9.89 19.78
C SER A 18 -3.17 -8.63 18.99
N ASP A 19 -3.34 -7.45 19.59
CA ASP A 19 -2.94 -6.18 19.01
C ASP A 19 -1.43 -6.06 18.76
N VAL A 20 -0.59 -6.50 19.71
CA VAL A 20 0.87 -6.39 19.59
C VAL A 20 1.40 -7.37 18.54
N TRP A 21 0.87 -8.59 18.51
CA TRP A 21 1.19 -9.57 17.46
C TRP A 21 0.83 -9.07 16.06
N LYS A 22 -0.36 -8.47 15.93
CA LYS A 22 -0.80 -7.85 14.67
C LYS A 22 0.14 -6.71 14.28
N LEU A 23 0.48 -5.83 15.22
CA LEU A 23 1.39 -4.71 14.97
C LEU A 23 2.78 -5.17 14.51
N LEU A 24 3.34 -6.20 15.15
CA LEU A 24 4.62 -6.80 14.79
C LEU A 24 4.57 -7.41 13.38
N SER A 25 3.49 -8.14 13.07
CA SER A 25 3.29 -8.74 11.75
C SER A 25 3.19 -7.68 10.65
N GLU A 26 2.34 -6.68 10.83
CA GLU A 26 2.18 -5.55 9.89
C GLU A 26 3.51 -4.82 9.64
N THR A 27 4.30 -4.62 10.71
CA THR A 27 5.60 -3.94 10.63
C THR A 27 6.62 -4.79 9.89
N THR A 28 6.60 -6.12 10.09
CA THR A 28 7.48 -7.05 9.37
C THR A 28 7.16 -7.08 7.88
N VAL A 29 5.87 -7.15 7.51
CA VAL A 29 5.44 -7.12 6.10
C VAL A 29 5.90 -5.82 5.45
N PHE A 30 5.71 -4.68 6.12
CA PHE A 30 6.20 -3.40 5.63
C PHE A 30 7.72 -3.38 5.39
N LEU A 31 8.51 -3.87 6.35
CA LEU A 31 9.97 -3.89 6.24
C LEU A 31 10.46 -4.84 5.14
N SER A 32 9.79 -5.98 4.95
CA SER A 32 10.09 -6.91 3.86
C SER A 32 9.87 -6.28 2.48
N ARG A 33 8.84 -5.45 2.33
CA ARG A 33 8.50 -4.77 1.07
C ARG A 33 9.36 -3.52 0.78
N THR A 34 10.12 -3.03 1.76
CA THR A 34 11.02 -1.86 1.60
C THR A 34 12.47 -2.23 1.38
N GLY A 35 12.81 -3.54 1.34
CA GLY A 35 14.20 -3.99 1.23
C GLY A 35 15.06 -3.70 2.47
N LYS A 36 14.47 -3.19 3.56
CA LYS A 36 15.16 -2.87 4.82
C LYS A 36 15.14 -4.02 5.83
N MET A 37 14.63 -5.19 5.44
CA MET A 37 14.45 -6.32 6.34
C MET A 37 15.75 -6.71 7.04
N ASP A 38 16.87 -6.71 6.32
CA ASP A 38 18.18 -7.14 6.81
C ASP A 38 18.63 -6.36 8.05
N ALA A 39 18.32 -5.06 8.12
CA ALA A 39 18.69 -4.21 9.25
C ALA A 39 17.86 -4.48 10.52
N TYR A 40 16.67 -5.08 10.38
CA TYR A 40 15.71 -5.26 11.47
C TYR A 40 15.35 -6.72 11.75
N GLU A 41 15.80 -7.67 10.93
CA GLU A 41 15.38 -9.08 10.99
C GLU A 41 15.67 -9.69 12.36
N ILE A 42 16.87 -9.48 12.89
CA ILE A 42 17.29 -10.02 14.19
C ILE A 42 16.37 -9.49 15.29
N GLN A 43 16.11 -8.17 15.31
CA GLN A 43 15.25 -7.53 16.31
C GLN A 43 13.81 -8.05 16.23
N LEU A 44 13.25 -8.17 15.02
CA LEU A 44 11.89 -8.71 14.82
C LEU A 44 11.80 -10.18 15.26
N ARG A 45 12.83 -10.98 15.01
CA ARG A 45 12.90 -12.39 15.43
C ARG A 45 12.95 -12.53 16.94
N VAL A 46 13.75 -11.70 17.62
CA VAL A 46 13.81 -11.65 19.09
C VAL A 46 12.44 -11.28 19.66
N TRP A 47 11.80 -10.21 19.17
CA TRP A 47 10.47 -9.83 19.64
C TRP A 47 9.41 -10.92 19.42
N ARG A 48 9.44 -11.63 18.29
CA ARG A 48 8.55 -12.79 18.07
C ARG A 48 8.78 -13.89 19.10
N SER A 49 10.04 -14.24 19.35
CA SER A 49 10.40 -15.27 20.33
C SER A 49 9.93 -14.86 21.73
N GLU A 50 10.21 -13.63 22.15
CA GLU A 50 9.82 -13.11 23.46
C GLU A 50 8.30 -13.05 23.64
N LEU A 51 7.55 -12.61 22.63
CA LEU A 51 6.09 -12.63 22.68
C LEU A 51 5.52 -14.05 22.72
N GLN A 52 6.20 -15.03 22.12
CA GLN A 52 5.77 -16.43 22.13
C GLN A 52 6.02 -17.08 23.48
N THR A 53 7.22 -16.89 24.05
CA THR A 53 7.62 -17.50 25.33
C THR A 53 7.02 -16.79 26.53
N ALA A 54 6.83 -15.47 26.46
CA ALA A 54 6.31 -14.64 27.54
C ALA A 54 4.91 -14.07 27.23
N SER A 55 4.11 -14.79 26.46
CA SER A 55 2.74 -14.42 26.01
C SER A 55 1.71 -14.17 27.13
N ARG A 56 2.09 -14.33 28.40
CA ARG A 56 1.26 -13.99 29.57
C ARG A 56 1.92 -12.95 30.48
N ASN A 57 3.11 -12.47 30.15
CA ASN A 57 3.80 -11.44 30.89
C ASN A 57 3.42 -10.04 30.31
N PRO A 58 2.64 -9.24 31.05
CA PRO A 58 2.18 -7.95 30.57
C PRO A 58 3.34 -6.95 30.39
N ASP A 59 4.42 -7.06 31.15
CA ASP A 59 5.55 -6.13 31.10
C ASP A 59 6.37 -6.33 29.81
N VAL A 60 6.62 -7.58 29.44
CA VAL A 60 7.29 -7.92 28.17
C VAL A 60 6.46 -7.42 26.99
N THR A 61 5.15 -7.60 27.05
CA THR A 61 4.22 -7.19 26.00
C THR A 61 4.17 -5.67 25.84
N GLN A 62 4.13 -4.95 26.97
CA GLN A 62 4.11 -3.49 26.98
C GLN A 62 5.44 -2.91 26.51
N ARG A 63 6.57 -3.52 26.89
CA ARG A 63 7.90 -3.14 26.40
C ARG A 63 8.00 -3.28 24.89
N ILE A 64 7.68 -4.47 24.36
CA ILE A 64 7.74 -4.75 22.91
C ILE A 64 6.78 -3.84 22.15
N ARG A 65 5.57 -3.59 22.67
CA ARG A 65 4.64 -2.62 22.07
C ARG A 65 5.25 -1.22 21.96
N SER A 66 5.94 -0.77 23.01
CA SER A 66 6.55 0.56 23.07
C SER A 66 7.71 0.67 22.07
N GLU A 67 8.59 -0.33 22.04
CA GLU A 67 9.70 -0.42 21.09
C GLU A 67 9.21 -0.47 19.63
N LEU A 68 8.18 -1.28 19.33
CA LEU A 68 7.54 -1.32 18.00
C LEU A 68 6.92 0.02 17.61
N THR A 69 6.29 0.70 18.56
CA THR A 69 5.69 2.02 18.31
C THR A 69 6.77 3.03 17.97
N GLU A 70 7.90 2.99 18.66
CA GLU A 70 9.03 3.88 18.42
C GLU A 70 9.70 3.61 17.07
N LEU A 71 9.94 2.33 16.73
CA LEU A 71 10.42 1.94 15.39
C LEU A 71 9.50 2.50 14.29
N ARG A 72 8.18 2.35 14.46
CA ARG A 72 7.20 2.89 13.51
C ARG A 72 7.20 4.42 13.44
N LYS A 73 7.50 5.13 14.52
CA LYS A 73 7.68 6.60 14.45
C LYS A 73 8.94 6.95 13.68
N GLN A 74 10.05 6.27 13.94
CA GLN A 74 11.31 6.48 13.22
C GLN A 74 11.15 6.24 11.72
N LEU A 75 10.45 5.18 11.32
CA LEU A 75 10.13 4.93 9.91
C LEU A 75 9.32 6.08 9.31
N ARG A 76 8.31 6.61 10.02
CA ARG A 76 7.57 7.79 9.53
C ARG A 76 8.44 9.04 9.40
N LEU A 77 9.36 9.27 10.34
CA LEU A 77 10.31 10.38 10.27
C LEU A 77 11.27 10.25 9.07
N GLN A 78 11.55 9.03 8.63
CA GLN A 78 12.29 8.75 7.40
C GLN A 78 11.43 8.89 6.12
N GLY A 79 10.18 9.35 6.24
CA GLY A 79 9.27 9.57 5.11
C GLY A 79 8.43 8.35 4.72
N TYR A 80 8.47 7.25 5.48
CA TYR A 80 7.69 6.06 5.17
C TYR A 80 6.22 6.18 5.57
N ASP A 81 5.34 5.85 4.64
CA ASP A 81 3.91 5.68 4.93
C ASP A 81 3.59 4.22 5.30
N LEU A 82 3.53 3.97 6.60
CA LEU A 82 3.21 2.65 7.17
C LEU A 82 1.77 2.19 6.90
N SER A 83 0.87 3.08 6.44
CA SER A 83 -0.47 2.69 6.06
C SER A 83 -0.48 1.84 4.78
N LEU A 84 0.52 2.03 3.90
CA LEU A 84 0.67 1.27 2.66
C LEU A 84 1.02 -0.20 2.93
N GLY A 85 1.67 -0.50 4.05
CA GLY A 85 1.96 -1.89 4.46
C GLY A 85 0.71 -2.73 4.74
N LYS A 86 -0.44 -2.08 4.94
CA LYS A 86 -1.75 -2.74 5.11
C LYS A 86 -2.50 -2.93 3.80
N GLN A 87 -2.02 -2.33 2.71
CA GLN A 87 -2.67 -2.41 1.42
C GLN A 87 -2.01 -3.52 0.60
N ASN A 88 -2.81 -4.21 -0.21
CA ASN A 88 -2.29 -5.14 -1.20
C ASN A 88 -2.48 -4.55 -2.59
N LEU A 89 -1.48 -4.74 -3.43
CA LEU A 89 -1.53 -4.42 -4.84
C LEU A 89 -1.74 -5.73 -5.59
N ILE A 90 -2.83 -5.82 -6.34
CA ILE A 90 -3.20 -6.98 -7.14
C ILE A 90 -3.23 -6.54 -8.60
N VAL A 91 -2.48 -7.21 -9.46
CA VAL A 91 -2.52 -6.99 -10.91
C VAL A 91 -3.28 -8.17 -11.53
N ASP A 92 -4.45 -7.90 -12.09
CA ASP A 92 -5.44 -8.90 -12.50
C ASP A 92 -5.85 -8.73 -13.96
N GLY A 93 -5.07 -9.35 -14.86
CA GLY A 93 -5.45 -9.56 -16.26
C GLY A 93 -5.94 -8.32 -17.02
N PHE A 94 -6.75 -8.58 -18.05
CA PHE A 94 -7.37 -7.56 -18.89
C PHE A 94 -8.87 -7.49 -18.65
N ARG A 95 -9.43 -6.30 -18.74
CA ARG A 95 -10.87 -6.05 -18.62
C ARG A 95 -11.32 -5.08 -19.71
N ASN A 96 -12.58 -5.22 -20.10
CA ASN A 96 -13.27 -4.32 -21.02
C ASN A 96 -14.31 -3.47 -20.27
N ASP A 97 -15.03 -2.62 -20.98
CA ASP A 97 -16.03 -1.70 -20.42
C ASP A 97 -17.14 -2.37 -19.59
N ALA A 98 -17.39 -3.68 -19.73
CA ALA A 98 -18.39 -4.39 -18.93
C ALA A 98 -18.04 -4.38 -17.42
N CYS A 99 -16.75 -4.24 -17.07
CA CYS A 99 -16.31 -4.21 -15.66
C CYS A 99 -16.76 -2.96 -14.90
N LEU A 100 -17.26 -1.93 -15.58
CA LEU A 100 -17.91 -0.78 -14.95
C LEU A 100 -19.08 -1.22 -14.04
N GLY A 101 -19.84 -2.22 -14.48
CA GLY A 101 -20.95 -2.79 -13.69
C GLY A 101 -20.50 -3.55 -12.44
N GLU A 102 -19.24 -3.97 -12.40
CA GLU A 102 -18.59 -4.61 -11.24
C GLU A 102 -17.97 -3.58 -10.27
N GLY A 103 -18.07 -2.28 -10.60
CA GLY A 103 -17.55 -1.17 -9.80
C GLY A 103 -16.12 -0.75 -10.16
N PHE A 104 -15.53 -1.30 -11.23
CA PHE A 104 -14.25 -0.81 -11.74
C PHE A 104 -14.39 0.61 -12.28
N ARG A 105 -13.30 1.36 -12.22
CA ARG A 105 -13.18 2.73 -12.74
C ARG A 105 -11.95 2.84 -13.61
N ARG A 106 -11.96 3.78 -14.55
CA ARG A 106 -10.81 4.04 -15.43
C ARG A 106 -9.76 4.83 -14.70
N VAL A 107 -8.50 4.49 -14.94
CA VAL A 107 -7.34 5.26 -14.50
C VAL A 107 -6.26 5.20 -15.55
N VAL A 108 -5.58 6.31 -15.75
CA VAL A 108 -4.31 6.37 -16.50
C VAL A 108 -3.18 6.61 -15.51
N VAL A 109 -2.06 5.92 -15.72
CA VAL A 109 -0.90 5.95 -14.82
C VAL A 109 0.35 6.24 -15.65
N PHE A 110 1.03 7.33 -15.36
CA PHE A 110 2.33 7.68 -15.95
C PHE A 110 3.42 7.49 -14.91
N ILE A 111 4.44 6.72 -15.25
CA ILE A 111 5.56 6.38 -14.37
C ILE A 111 6.79 7.18 -14.80
N SER A 112 7.38 7.92 -13.87
CA SER A 112 8.68 8.56 -14.02
C SER A 112 9.73 7.89 -13.13
N ASP A 113 10.97 8.36 -13.18
CA ASP A 113 12.06 7.83 -12.37
C ASP A 113 11.82 7.98 -10.85
N THR A 114 11.08 9.02 -10.44
CA THR A 114 10.92 9.36 -9.01
C THR A 114 9.49 9.35 -8.53
N THR A 115 8.52 9.44 -9.45
CA THR A 115 7.12 9.75 -9.12
C THR A 115 6.17 9.03 -10.05
N ILE A 116 4.97 8.73 -9.54
CA ILE A 116 3.85 8.24 -10.31
C ILE A 116 2.79 9.33 -10.39
N TYR A 117 2.34 9.60 -11.60
CA TYR A 117 1.22 10.48 -11.87
C TYR A 117 0.04 9.63 -12.31
N SER A 118 -1.16 9.92 -11.80
CA SER A 118 -2.34 9.19 -12.23
C SER A 118 -3.57 10.07 -12.24
N LEU A 119 -4.50 9.72 -13.13
CA LEU A 119 -5.78 10.38 -13.25
C LEU A 119 -6.87 9.32 -13.41
N ALA A 120 -7.83 9.33 -12.51
CA ALA A 120 -9.03 8.52 -12.59
C ALA A 120 -10.24 9.38 -12.97
N GLY A 121 -11.15 8.82 -13.75
CA GLY A 121 -12.35 9.53 -14.20
C GLY A 121 -13.28 8.65 -15.01
N ASP A 122 -14.38 9.25 -15.47
CA ASP A 122 -15.43 8.56 -16.22
C ASP A 122 -15.18 8.58 -17.74
N ASP A 123 -14.37 9.53 -18.21
CA ASP A 123 -13.93 9.62 -19.61
C ASP A 123 -13.13 8.39 -20.05
N ASN A 124 -13.05 8.17 -21.36
CA ASN A 124 -12.23 7.08 -21.91
C ASN A 124 -10.74 7.28 -21.58
N HIS A 125 -9.98 6.17 -21.61
CA HIS A 125 -8.57 6.14 -21.26
C HIS A 125 -7.70 7.10 -22.09
N VAL A 126 -8.02 7.32 -23.37
CA VAL A 126 -7.27 8.23 -24.24
C VAL A 126 -7.46 9.68 -23.80
N ALA A 127 -8.71 10.10 -23.57
CA ALA A 127 -9.03 11.45 -23.11
C ALA A 127 -8.43 11.76 -21.73
N LEU A 128 -8.46 10.78 -20.80
CA LEU A 128 -7.81 10.90 -19.51
C LEU A 128 -6.29 11.08 -19.65
N ALA A 129 -5.65 10.33 -20.54
CA ALA A 129 -4.22 10.45 -20.78
C ALA A 129 -3.83 11.80 -21.38
N GLU A 130 -4.58 12.29 -22.37
CA GLU A 130 -4.35 13.62 -22.95
C GLU A 130 -4.50 14.74 -21.90
N PHE A 131 -5.51 14.63 -21.04
CA PHE A 131 -5.71 15.61 -19.97
C PHE A 131 -4.55 15.58 -18.97
N LEU A 132 -4.14 14.39 -18.54
CA LEU A 132 -3.01 14.23 -17.63
C LEU A 132 -1.71 14.76 -18.25
N GLU A 133 -1.46 14.49 -19.53
CA GLU A 133 -0.28 14.98 -20.24
C GLU A 133 -0.24 16.51 -20.27
N ARG A 134 -1.35 17.17 -20.61
CA ARG A 134 -1.44 18.65 -20.57
C ARG A 134 -1.20 19.24 -19.19
N GLN A 135 -1.71 18.58 -18.13
CA GLN A 135 -1.45 19.00 -16.76
C GLN A 135 0.04 18.93 -16.43
N LEU A 136 0.70 17.82 -16.78
CA LEU A 136 2.12 17.62 -16.52
C LEU A 136 3.01 18.56 -17.33
N GLU A 137 2.67 18.84 -18.59
CA GLU A 137 3.36 19.84 -19.41
C GLU A 137 3.28 21.23 -18.78
N THR A 138 2.10 21.62 -18.29
CA THR A 138 1.88 22.90 -17.62
C THR A 138 2.71 23.00 -16.33
N GLU A 139 2.71 21.96 -15.50
CA GLU A 139 3.50 21.91 -14.27
C GLU A 139 5.01 21.91 -14.55
N SER A 140 5.44 21.14 -15.55
CA SER A 140 6.84 21.06 -16.00
C SER A 140 7.34 22.43 -16.46
N ALA A 141 6.54 23.16 -17.25
CA ALA A 141 6.85 24.49 -17.71
C ALA A 141 6.91 25.50 -16.55
N ALA A 142 5.96 25.44 -15.62
CA ALA A 142 5.90 26.33 -14.47
C ALA A 142 7.10 26.16 -13.53
N HIS A 143 7.54 24.93 -13.28
CA HIS A 143 8.63 24.62 -12.34
C HIS A 143 10.00 24.50 -13.00
N LYS A 144 10.09 24.65 -14.33
CA LYS A 144 11.32 24.41 -15.13
C LYS A 144 11.95 23.04 -14.88
N VAL A 145 11.14 22.05 -14.51
CA VAL A 145 11.58 20.68 -14.29
C VAL A 145 11.18 19.85 -15.49
N ARG A 146 12.14 19.25 -16.20
CA ARG A 146 11.83 18.33 -17.29
C ARG A 146 11.33 17.01 -16.71
N LEU A 147 10.05 16.73 -16.88
CA LEU A 147 9.46 15.45 -16.50
C LEU A 147 9.82 14.39 -17.55
N GLN A 148 10.49 13.33 -17.13
CA GLN A 148 10.77 12.18 -17.99
C GLN A 148 9.83 11.04 -17.65
N ILE A 149 8.76 10.91 -18.45
CA ILE A 149 7.85 9.77 -18.36
C ILE A 149 8.51 8.58 -19.06
N LYS A 150 8.63 7.46 -18.35
CA LYS A 150 9.22 6.20 -18.83
C LYS A 150 8.16 5.27 -19.40
N ASP A 151 7.06 5.13 -18.68
CA ASP A 151 5.94 4.28 -19.07
C ASP A 151 4.61 4.99 -18.86
N ARG A 152 3.63 4.62 -19.69
CA ARG A 152 2.23 5.08 -19.63
C ARG A 152 1.36 3.83 -19.67
N HIS A 153 0.37 3.79 -18.78
CA HIS A 153 -0.53 2.65 -18.65
C HIS A 153 -1.99 3.09 -18.59
N TYR A 154 -2.84 2.37 -19.30
CA TYR A 154 -4.27 2.57 -19.41
C TYR A 154 -4.99 1.42 -18.70
N LEU A 155 -5.53 1.69 -17.52
CA LEU A 155 -5.93 0.62 -16.60
C LEU A 155 -7.36 0.81 -16.11
N TRP A 156 -7.91 -0.29 -15.64
CA TRP A 156 -9.06 -0.32 -14.75
C TRP A 156 -8.55 -0.48 -13.32
N TYR A 157 -9.22 0.17 -12.38
CA TYR A 157 -8.96 -0.04 -10.96
C TYR A 157 -10.24 -0.36 -10.18
N LEU A 158 -10.09 -1.17 -9.14
CA LEU A 158 -11.12 -1.45 -8.15
C LEU A 158 -10.50 -1.44 -6.75
N ARG A 159 -11.14 -0.74 -5.82
CA ARG A 159 -10.81 -0.82 -4.39
C ARG A 159 -11.77 -1.79 -3.70
N HIS A 160 -11.24 -2.85 -3.12
CA HIS A 160 -12.01 -3.80 -2.32
C HIS A 160 -11.31 -4.03 -0.98
N GLY A 161 -11.84 -3.44 0.10
CA GLY A 161 -11.22 -3.53 1.42
C GLY A 161 -9.80 -2.95 1.45
N GLN A 162 -8.80 -3.80 1.65
CA GLN A 162 -7.38 -3.42 1.66
C GLN A 162 -6.70 -3.57 0.29
N ASP A 163 -7.41 -4.10 -0.70
CA ASP A 163 -6.83 -4.44 -1.99
C ASP A 163 -7.08 -3.31 -2.99
N LEU A 164 -6.01 -2.94 -3.71
CA LEU A 164 -6.07 -2.17 -4.95
C LEU A 164 -5.86 -3.16 -6.10
N ILE A 165 -6.92 -3.43 -6.84
CA ILE A 165 -6.89 -4.28 -8.02
C ILE A 165 -6.69 -3.38 -9.24
N LEU A 166 -5.69 -3.69 -10.07
CA LEU A 166 -5.40 -3.03 -11.33
C LEU A 166 -5.49 -4.05 -12.47
N SER A 167 -6.22 -3.72 -13.52
CA SER A 167 -6.38 -4.56 -14.72
C SER A 167 -6.07 -3.75 -15.97
N GLY A 168 -5.48 -4.38 -16.99
CA GLY A 168 -5.24 -3.75 -18.29
C GLY A 168 -6.55 -3.41 -18.98
N SER A 169 -6.62 -2.26 -19.68
CA SER A 169 -7.75 -1.93 -20.54
C SER A 169 -7.54 -2.43 -21.96
N ASP A 170 -8.56 -2.29 -22.81
CA ASP A 170 -8.45 -2.61 -24.25
C ASP A 170 -7.49 -1.65 -25.00
N THR A 171 -7.17 -0.49 -24.41
CA THR A 171 -6.17 0.46 -24.94
C THR A 171 -4.74 0.06 -24.55
N GLU A 172 -4.58 -0.75 -23.51
CA GLU A 172 -3.27 -1.21 -23.04
C GLU A 172 -2.79 -2.38 -23.88
N THR A 173 -1.53 -2.35 -24.33
CA THR A 173 -0.97 -3.51 -25.02
C THR A 173 -0.57 -4.59 -24.02
N LYS A 174 -0.60 -5.85 -24.45
CA LYS A 174 -0.15 -6.98 -23.62
C LYS A 174 1.28 -6.79 -23.10
N ALA A 175 2.18 -6.33 -23.95
CA ALA A 175 3.58 -6.11 -23.57
C ALA A 175 3.74 -4.97 -22.55
N ASP A 176 2.95 -3.91 -22.66
CA ASP A 176 2.98 -2.80 -21.71
C ASP A 176 2.41 -3.22 -20.35
N PHE A 177 1.31 -3.97 -20.35
CA PHE A 177 0.72 -4.50 -19.12
C PHE A 177 1.63 -5.49 -18.41
N GLU A 178 2.34 -6.37 -19.13
CA GLU A 178 3.31 -7.29 -18.55
C GLU A 178 4.49 -6.54 -17.90
N ARG A 179 4.97 -5.47 -18.54
CA ARG A 179 5.99 -4.59 -17.93
C ARG A 179 5.44 -3.89 -16.69
N PHE A 180 4.22 -3.38 -16.73
CA PHE A 180 3.55 -2.80 -15.57
C PHE A 180 3.47 -3.78 -14.40
N ALA A 181 3.02 -5.00 -14.66
CA ALA A 181 2.92 -6.05 -13.67
C ALA A 181 4.28 -6.36 -13.02
N ALA A 182 5.35 -6.40 -13.82
CA ALA A 182 6.71 -6.57 -13.31
C ALA A 182 7.13 -5.41 -12.40
N ILE A 183 6.83 -4.15 -12.77
CA ILE A 183 7.10 -2.97 -11.95
C ILE A 183 6.32 -3.03 -10.63
N CYS A 184 5.04 -3.41 -10.67
CA CYS A 184 4.20 -3.57 -9.49
C CYS A 184 4.76 -4.63 -8.52
N ASN A 185 5.22 -5.76 -9.04
CA ASN A 185 5.82 -6.82 -8.23
C ASN A 185 7.14 -6.41 -7.60
N ALA A 186 7.99 -5.69 -8.35
CA ALA A 186 9.27 -5.21 -7.85
C ALA A 186 9.11 -4.06 -6.83
N ASN A 187 8.14 -3.16 -7.04
CA ASN A 187 8.04 -1.88 -6.33
C ASN A 187 6.62 -1.59 -5.82
N SER A 188 5.95 -2.58 -5.22
CA SER A 188 4.54 -2.46 -4.81
C SER A 188 4.21 -1.25 -3.93
N LEU A 189 5.10 -0.89 -2.99
CA LEU A 189 4.89 0.29 -2.12
C LEU A 189 5.01 1.62 -2.86
N PHE A 190 5.89 1.70 -3.87
CA PHE A 190 6.00 2.89 -4.72
C PHE A 190 4.71 3.11 -5.50
N ILE A 191 4.18 2.04 -6.10
CA ILE A 191 2.88 2.06 -6.80
C ILE A 191 1.75 2.46 -5.86
N LEU A 192 1.63 1.80 -4.70
CA LEU A 192 0.58 2.10 -3.73
C LEU A 192 0.67 3.54 -3.20
N SER A 193 1.88 4.08 -3.03
CA SER A 193 2.09 5.48 -2.62
C SER A 193 1.55 6.46 -3.66
N GLY A 194 1.87 6.24 -4.94
CA GLY A 194 1.40 7.07 -6.04
C GLY A 194 -0.13 7.01 -6.23
N LEU A 195 -0.71 5.83 -6.02
CA LEU A 195 -2.13 5.56 -6.25
C LEU A 195 -2.99 5.64 -4.99
N LYS A 196 -2.46 6.21 -3.89
CA LYS A 196 -3.16 6.25 -2.59
C LYS A 196 -4.48 7.04 -2.59
N HIS A 197 -4.68 7.91 -3.58
CA HIS A 197 -5.89 8.72 -3.71
C HIS A 197 -7.03 7.99 -4.44
N LEU A 198 -6.75 6.84 -5.07
CA LEU A 198 -7.76 6.01 -5.70
C LEU A 198 -8.63 5.36 -4.62
N ARG A 199 -9.92 5.75 -4.62
CA ARG A 199 -10.97 5.28 -3.71
C ARG A 199 -11.98 4.43 -4.45
#